data_AF-U6CWL2-F1
#
_entry.id   AF-U6CWL2-F1
#
_cell.length_a   1.000
_cell.length_b   1.000
_cell.length_c   1.000
_cell.angle_alpha   90.00
_cell.angle_beta   90.00
_cell.angle_gamma   90.00
#
_symmetry.space_group_name_H-M   'P 1'
#
loop_
_entity.id
_entity.type
_entity.pdbx_description
1 polymer ?
#
loop_
_entity_poly.entity_id
_entity_poly.type
_entity_poly.pdbx_seq_one_letter_code
_entity_poly.pdbx_strand_id
1 'polypeptide(L)'
;LTQAGTVSLGLDAEGQEVFVPFSSLLPMVAPDDLVFDGWDISSLNLAEAMRRAQVLDWGLQEQLWPHLEALRPRPSVYIPEFIAANQSVRADNLILGTRAQQ
;
A
#
# COMPACT_ATOMS: atom_id res chain seq x y z
N LEU A 1 9.39 7.60 -7.82
CA LEU A 1 10.41 7.49 -8.88
C LEU A 1 9.80 7.08 -10.22
N THR A 2 9.23 5.87 -10.34
CA THR A 2 8.73 5.33 -11.62
C THR A 2 7.66 6.19 -12.31
N GLN A 3 6.75 6.82 -11.54
CA GLN A 3 5.61 7.55 -12.08
C GLN A 3 5.84 9.05 -12.33
N ALA A 4 6.89 9.63 -11.75
CA ALA A 4 7.12 11.09 -11.76
C ALA A 4 8.58 11.48 -12.01
N GLY A 5 9.49 10.52 -12.06
CA GLY A 5 10.89 10.74 -12.41
C GLY A 5 11.06 10.79 -13.92
N THR A 6 12.10 11.51 -14.36
CA THR A 6 12.50 11.60 -15.75
C THR A 6 13.91 11.04 -15.96
N VAL A 7 14.22 10.66 -17.19
CA VAL A 7 15.54 10.20 -17.62
C VAL A 7 15.95 10.98 -18.86
N SER A 8 17.21 11.41 -18.92
CA SER A 8 17.80 12.02 -20.11
C SER A 8 18.00 10.96 -21.20
N LEU A 9 17.46 11.20 -22.39
CA LEU A 9 17.68 10.39 -23.58
C LEU A 9 18.91 10.83 -24.39
N GLY A 10 19.47 12.00 -24.09
CA GLY A 10 20.54 12.64 -24.85
C GLY A 10 20.12 13.98 -25.43
N LEU A 11 20.85 14.44 -26.44
CA LEU A 11 20.64 15.74 -27.07
C LEU A 11 19.81 15.62 -28.37
N ASP A 12 18.97 16.61 -28.64
CA ASP A 12 18.28 16.76 -29.92
C ASP A 12 19.18 17.37 -31.01
N ALA A 13 18.60 17.65 -32.19
CA ALA A 13 19.34 18.22 -33.33
C ALA A 13 19.83 19.65 -33.06
N GLU A 14 19.17 20.38 -32.17
CA GLU A 14 19.49 21.72 -31.70
C GLU A 14 20.46 21.70 -30.49
N GLY A 15 20.89 20.52 -30.05
CA GLY A 15 21.81 20.32 -28.94
C GLY A 15 21.19 20.52 -27.55
N GLN A 16 19.86 20.52 -27.44
CA GLN A 16 19.15 20.60 -26.16
C GLN A 16 18.94 19.20 -25.58
N GLU A 17 19.02 19.08 -24.25
CA GLU A 17 18.83 17.80 -23.58
C GLU A 17 17.34 17.42 -23.53
N VAL A 18 17.04 16.20 -23.97
CA VAL A 18 15.69 15.65 -24.03
C VAL A 18 15.47 14.70 -22.85
N PHE A 19 14.48 15.01 -22.02
CA PHE A 19 14.06 14.17 -20.92
C PHE A 19 12.72 13.50 -21.23
N VAL A 20 12.60 12.23 -20.87
CA VAL A 20 11.33 11.49 -20.94
C VAL A 20 10.94 10.94 -19.58
N PRO A 21 9.64 10.70 -19.33
CA PRO A 21 9.21 10.00 -18.12
C PRO A 21 9.91 8.64 -18.02
N PHE A 22 10.32 8.27 -16.81
CA PHE A 22 11.00 7.00 -16.54
C PHE A 22 10.16 5.79 -17.04
N SER A 23 8.86 5.83 -16.81
CA SER A 23 7.90 4.80 -17.24
C SER A 23 7.74 4.67 -18.76
N SER A 24 8.25 5.63 -19.54
CA SER A 24 8.17 5.61 -21.00
C SER A 24 9.36 4.91 -21.67
N LEU A 25 10.39 4.52 -20.91
CA LEU A 25 11.57 3.84 -21.46
C LEU A 25 11.25 2.41 -21.92
N LEU A 26 10.44 1.68 -21.14
CA LEU A 26 9.96 0.34 -21.42
C LEU A 26 8.52 0.22 -20.89
N PRO A 27 7.68 -0.68 -21.44
CA PRO A 27 6.35 -0.89 -20.91
C PRO A 27 6.38 -1.25 -19.41
N MET A 28 5.71 -0.43 -18.59
CA MET A 28 5.54 -0.63 -17.16
C MET A 28 4.06 -0.59 -16.80
N VAL A 29 3.68 -1.36 -15.78
CA VAL A 29 2.30 -1.36 -15.26
C VAL A 29 2.00 -0.03 -14.57
N ALA A 30 0.83 0.55 -14.88
CA ALA A 30 0.35 1.74 -14.20
C ALA A 30 -0.19 1.38 -12.80
N PRO A 31 -0.02 2.23 -11.77
CA PRO A 31 -0.57 1.97 -10.45
C PRO A 31 -2.09 1.79 -10.42
N ASP A 32 -2.80 2.44 -11.35
CA ASP A 32 -4.27 2.35 -11.47
C ASP A 32 -4.75 0.95 -11.87
N ASP A 33 -3.87 0.13 -12.45
CA ASP A 33 -4.17 -1.26 -12.85
C ASP A 33 -3.84 -2.28 -11.75
N LEU A 34 -3.41 -1.83 -10.57
CA LEU A 34 -3.09 -2.71 -9.45
C LEU A 34 -4.35 -3.08 -8.65
N VAL A 35 -4.52 -4.38 -8.41
CA VAL A 35 -5.56 -4.90 -7.51
C VAL A 35 -4.94 -5.18 -6.15
N PHE A 36 -5.51 -4.59 -5.10
CA PHE A 36 -5.00 -4.70 -3.73
C PHE A 36 -5.81 -5.72 -2.91
N ASP A 37 -5.08 -6.59 -2.20
CA ASP A 37 -5.57 -7.49 -1.15
C ASP A 37 -4.40 -7.74 -0.18
N GLY A 38 -4.67 -8.33 0.99
CA GLY A 38 -3.61 -8.66 1.93
C GLY A 38 -4.10 -9.15 3.29
N TRP A 39 -3.16 -9.16 4.23
CA TRP A 39 -3.36 -9.69 5.58
C TRP A 39 -2.92 -8.65 6.62
N ASP A 40 -3.63 -8.58 7.73
CA ASP A 40 -3.24 -7.80 8.91
C ASP A 40 -3.69 -8.56 10.16
N ILE A 41 -2.91 -8.44 11.23
CA ILE A 41 -3.28 -8.99 12.53
C ILE A 41 -4.45 -8.22 13.17
N SER A 42 -4.77 -7.03 12.66
CA SER A 42 -5.92 -6.21 13.02
C SER A 42 -7.08 -6.43 12.07
N SER A 43 -8.31 -6.50 12.61
CA SER A 43 -9.53 -6.74 11.86
C SER A 43 -10.16 -5.48 11.26
N LEU A 44 -9.59 -4.29 11.50
CA LEU A 44 -10.12 -3.03 10.95
C LEU A 44 -10.18 -3.06 9.43
N ASN A 45 -11.27 -2.53 8.87
CA ASN A 45 -11.33 -2.29 7.43
C ASN A 45 -10.39 -1.14 7.03
N LEU A 46 -10.13 -0.97 5.72
CA LEU A 46 -9.19 0.05 5.26
C LEU A 46 -9.66 1.49 5.51
N ALA A 47 -10.97 1.76 5.62
CA ALA A 47 -11.47 3.09 5.96
C ALA A 47 -11.19 3.46 7.43
N GLU A 48 -11.45 2.53 8.35
CA GLU A 48 -11.12 2.65 9.77
C GLU A 48 -9.61 2.75 9.98
N ALA A 49 -8.83 1.95 9.24
CA ALA A 49 -7.37 1.98 9.26
C ALA A 49 -6.82 3.33 8.76
N MET A 50 -7.40 3.89 7.69
CA MET A 50 -7.05 5.21 7.16
C MET A 50 -7.28 6.29 8.22
N ARG A 51 -8.43 6.27 8.90
CA ARG A 51 -8.73 7.22 9.98
C ARG A 51 -7.79 7.07 11.17
N ARG A 52 -7.45 5.83 11.54
CA ARG A 52 -6.44 5.52 12.58
C ARG A 52 -5.05 6.02 12.21
N ALA A 53 -4.67 5.95 10.93
CA ALA A 53 -3.34 6.32 10.46
C ALA A 53 -3.12 7.84 10.41
N GLN A 54 -4.18 8.64 10.27
CA GLN A 54 -4.13 10.12 10.27
C GLN A 54 -3.16 10.70 9.22
N VAL A 55 -3.04 10.04 8.06
CA VAL A 55 -2.13 10.46 6.98
C VAL A 55 -2.82 11.37 5.97
N LEU A 56 -4.03 11.00 5.53
CA LEU A 56 -4.77 11.75 4.51
C LEU A 56 -5.64 12.84 5.16
N ASP A 57 -5.87 13.93 4.43
CA ASP A 57 -6.78 14.99 4.88
C ASP A 57 -8.21 14.49 5.03
N TRP A 58 -8.93 15.04 6.01
CA TRP A 58 -10.30 14.60 6.33
C TRP A 58 -11.25 14.60 5.13
N GLY A 59 -11.23 15.65 4.31
CA GLY A 59 -12.10 15.74 3.13
C GLY A 59 -11.84 14.66 2.08
N LEU A 60 -10.60 14.15 1.98
CA LEU A 60 -10.26 13.01 1.13
C LEU A 60 -10.68 11.70 1.78
N GLN A 61 -10.53 11.57 3.11
CA GLN A 61 -10.99 10.38 3.83
C GLN A 61 -12.48 10.12 3.63
N GLU A 62 -13.32 11.16 3.68
CA GLU A 62 -14.77 11.03 3.46
C GLU A 62 -15.08 10.57 2.03
N GLN A 63 -14.34 11.05 1.03
CA GLN A 63 -14.51 10.63 -0.36
C GLN A 63 -14.10 9.16 -0.58
N LEU A 64 -13.05 8.70 0.10
CA LEU A 64 -12.54 7.34 -0.04
C LEU A 64 -13.28 6.32 0.82
N TRP A 65 -14.01 6.74 1.86
CA TRP A 65 -14.72 5.85 2.79
C TRP A 65 -15.54 4.76 2.10
N PRO A 66 -16.48 5.06 1.16
CA PRO A 66 -17.30 4.04 0.53
C PRO A 66 -16.49 3.03 -0.31
N HIS A 67 -15.29 3.39 -0.75
CA HIS A 67 -14.39 2.52 -1.51
C HIS A 67 -13.55 1.61 -0.61
N LEU A 68 -13.22 2.07 0.60
CA LEU A 68 -12.30 1.38 1.52
C LEU A 68 -12.99 0.57 2.61
N GLU A 69 -14.25 0.89 2.95
CA GLU A 69 -14.99 0.23 4.03
C GLU A 69 -15.22 -1.26 3.77
N ALA A 70 -15.44 -1.63 2.50
CA ALA A 70 -15.63 -3.02 2.08
C ALA A 70 -14.32 -3.83 2.06
N LEU A 71 -13.16 -3.17 2.11
CA LEU A 71 -11.85 -3.82 2.05
C LEU A 71 -11.38 -4.16 3.47
N ARG A 72 -11.49 -5.44 3.85
CA ARG A 72 -11.05 -5.94 5.15
C ARG A 72 -9.85 -6.88 4.98
N PRO A 73 -8.73 -6.66 5.71
CA PRO A 73 -7.59 -7.56 5.67
C PRO A 73 -7.95 -8.99 6.08
N ARG A 74 -7.33 -9.97 5.44
CA ARG A 74 -7.45 -11.38 5.82
C ARG A 74 -6.71 -11.67 7.14
N PRO A 75 -7.12 -12.70 7.90
CA PRO A 75 -6.42 -13.08 9.13
C PRO A 75 -4.95 -13.43 8.87
N SER A 76 -4.05 -12.92 9.71
CA SER A 76 -2.60 -13.08 9.52
C SER A 76 -1.96 -13.99 10.58
N VAL A 77 -0.69 -14.33 10.37
CA VAL A 77 0.16 -15.04 11.34
C VAL A 77 0.66 -14.04 12.38
N TYR A 78 0.59 -14.39 13.67
CA TYR A 78 1.07 -13.55 14.76
C TYR A 78 1.97 -14.34 15.70
N ILE A 79 3.23 -13.92 15.78
CA ILE A 79 4.24 -14.57 16.60
C ILE A 79 4.80 -13.53 17.58
N PRO A 80 4.27 -13.45 18.82
CA PRO A 80 4.59 -12.38 19.78
C PRO A 80 6.09 -12.19 20.03
N GLU A 81 6.88 -13.25 19.94
CA GLU A 81 8.31 -13.21 20.22
C GLU A 81 9.13 -12.41 19.20
N PHE A 82 8.60 -12.18 17.99
CA PHE A 82 9.28 -11.43 16.93
C PHE A 82 8.86 -9.96 16.84
N ILE A 83 7.93 -9.51 17.68
CA ILE A 83 7.34 -8.18 17.61
C ILE A 83 7.17 -7.59 19.01
N ALA A 84 6.97 -6.27 19.07
CA ALA A 84 6.81 -5.60 20.35
C ALA A 84 5.56 -6.09 21.09
N ALA A 85 5.69 -6.37 22.39
CA ALA A 85 4.63 -6.91 23.22
C ALA A 85 3.35 -6.04 23.26
N ASN A 86 3.49 -4.74 23.03
CA ASN A 86 2.36 -3.80 22.94
C ASN A 86 1.47 -4.00 21.71
N GLN A 87 1.84 -4.86 20.75
CA GLN A 87 0.99 -5.22 19.61
C GLN A 87 -0.08 -6.27 19.95
N SER A 88 0.00 -6.89 21.13
CA SER A 88 -0.97 -7.91 21.57
C SER A 88 -2.41 -7.42 21.53
N VAL A 89 -2.66 -6.15 21.90
CA VAL A 89 -4.00 -5.55 21.89
C VAL A 89 -4.53 -5.28 20.48
N ARG A 90 -3.66 -5.27 19.47
CA ARG A 90 -4.02 -5.07 18.06
C ARG A 90 -4.34 -6.39 17.35
N ALA A 91 -3.87 -7.51 17.89
CA ALA A 91 -3.90 -8.82 17.24
C ALA A 91 -5.24 -9.56 17.46
N ASP A 92 -6.30 -9.12 16.76
CA ASP A 92 -7.65 -9.72 16.81
C ASP A 92 -8.05 -10.49 15.54
N ASN A 93 -7.20 -10.52 14.51
CA ASN A 93 -7.45 -11.11 13.21
C ASN A 93 -6.37 -12.14 12.84
N LEU A 94 -6.41 -13.31 13.48
CA LEU A 94 -5.35 -14.32 13.38
C LEU A 94 -5.81 -15.59 12.68
N ILE A 95 -4.92 -16.21 11.90
CA ILE A 95 -5.13 -17.56 11.39
C ILE A 95 -5.23 -18.51 12.58
N LEU A 96 -6.27 -19.36 12.61
CA LEU A 96 -6.45 -20.30 13.72
C LEU A 96 -5.47 -21.47 13.60
N GLY A 97 -4.89 -21.89 14.72
CA GLY A 97 -4.02 -23.07 14.78
C GLY A 97 -2.78 -22.85 15.63
N THR A 98 -1.99 -23.92 15.77
CA THR A 98 -0.65 -23.87 16.34
C THR A 98 0.31 -23.13 15.40
N ARG A 99 1.47 -22.72 15.91
CA ARG A 99 2.57 -22.14 15.09
C ARG A 99 2.96 -22.95 13.85
N ALA A 100 2.74 -24.26 13.84
CA ALA A 100 3.04 -25.12 12.68
C ALA A 100 1.88 -25.17 11.66
N GLN A 101 0.69 -24.73 12.07
CA GLN A 101 -0.53 -24.69 11.26
C GLN A 101 -0.81 -23.29 10.71
N GLN A 102 -0.22 -22.25 11.32
CA GLN A 102 -0.18 -20.87 10.85
C GLN A 102 1.00 -20.65 9.91
#